data_AF-A0A1Q7XDM8-F1
#
_entry.id   AF-A0A1Q7XDM8-F1
#
_cell.length_a   1.000
_cell.length_b   1.000
_cell.length_c   1.000
_cell.angle_alpha   90.00
_cell.angle_beta   90.00
_cell.angle_gamma   90.00
#
_symmetry.space_group_name_H-M   'P 1'
#
loop_
_entity.id
_entity.type
_entity.pdbx_description
1 polymer ?
#
loop_
_entity_poly.entity_id
_entity_poly.type
_entity_poly.pdbx_seq_one_letter_code
_entity_poly.pdbx_strand_id
1 'polypeptide(L)'
;MLEYLNDINRLAGGADPNDRTIQRVAKIIAWECLKETFRPGDAKRDVILEELKSETNPEELLDYCERVLRLIYTTGVEKDRLRFALDPLAEYLAGLRLVDIYGANKVSWDSFFRKLDGACESKEQTREFLDAVRDCCLVKLDDKGFQSYVVAELEKRIF
;
A
#
# COMPACT_ATOMS: atom_id res chain seq x y z
N MET A 1 7.45 -2.62 -10.48
CA MET A 1 7.00 -1.39 -9.79
C MET A 1 7.91 -0.95 -8.64
N LEU A 2 8.51 -1.83 -7.82
CA LEU A 2 9.50 -1.37 -6.82
C LEU A 2 10.77 -0.77 -7.45
N GLU A 3 11.18 -1.27 -8.61
CA GLU A 3 12.29 -0.70 -9.39
C GLU A 3 12.05 0.76 -9.75
N TYR A 4 10.81 1.13 -10.09
CA TYR A 4 10.43 2.53 -10.32
C TYR A 4 10.70 3.41 -9.10
N LEU A 5 10.39 2.95 -7.87
CA LEU A 5 10.69 3.70 -6.65
C LEU A 5 12.20 3.91 -6.47
N ASN A 6 13.00 2.88 -6.78
CA ASN A 6 14.46 2.98 -6.68
C ASN A 6 15.03 3.93 -7.74
N ASP A 7 14.47 3.91 -8.95
CA ASP A 7 14.89 4.79 -10.03
C ASP A 7 14.66 6.25 -9.70
N ILE A 8 13.45 6.60 -9.23
CA ILE A 8 13.15 7.98 -8.84
C ILE A 8 13.97 8.43 -7.62
N ASN A 9 14.23 7.54 -6.66
CA ASN A 9 15.05 7.85 -5.48
C ASN A 9 16.51 8.10 -5.85
N ARG A 10 17.06 7.26 -6.74
CA ARG A 10 18.42 7.40 -7.25
C ARG A 10 18.60 8.66 -8.09
N LEU A 11 17.61 9.01 -8.91
CA LEU A 11 17.62 10.24 -9.72
C LEU A 11 17.54 11.52 -8.87
N ALA A 12 17.00 11.43 -7.65
CA ALA A 12 16.89 12.57 -6.74
C ALA A 12 18.23 13.03 -6.11
N GLY A 13 19.36 12.38 -6.42
CA GLY A 13 20.68 12.95 -6.18
C GLY A 13 21.35 12.62 -4.84
N GLY A 14 20.88 11.59 -4.13
CA GLY A 14 21.68 10.77 -3.21
C GLY A 14 22.31 11.46 -1.99
N ALA A 15 21.54 11.57 -0.92
CA ALA A 15 22.01 11.44 0.47
C ALA A 15 20.78 11.25 1.35
N ASP A 16 20.36 9.98 1.50
CA ASP A 16 19.19 9.55 2.25
C ASP A 16 17.82 10.09 1.76
N PRO A 17 16.74 9.29 1.91
CA PRO A 17 16.70 7.96 2.52
C PRO A 17 17.04 6.81 1.55
N ASN A 18 17.58 5.70 2.08
CA ASN A 18 17.83 4.47 1.32
C ASN A 18 16.53 3.93 0.69
N ASP A 19 16.62 3.37 -0.53
CA ASP A 19 15.57 2.65 -1.25
C ASP A 19 14.71 1.73 -0.36
N ARG A 20 15.31 0.96 0.54
CA ARG A 20 14.55 0.04 1.43
C ARG A 20 13.61 0.80 2.37
N THR A 21 14.05 1.94 2.89
CA THR A 21 13.26 2.82 3.74
C THR A 21 12.13 3.44 2.92
N ILE A 22 12.44 3.99 1.74
CA ILE A 22 11.43 4.58 0.83
C ILE A 22 10.37 3.55 0.44
N GLN A 23 10.77 2.34 0.05
CA GLN A 23 9.83 1.28 -0.29
C GLN A 23 8.93 0.92 0.90
N ARG A 24 9.49 0.82 2.11
CA ARG A 24 8.69 0.51 3.31
C ARG A 24 7.71 1.63 3.64
N VAL A 25 8.18 2.88 3.65
CA VAL A 25 7.36 4.06 3.91
C VAL A 25 6.24 4.16 2.89
N ALA A 26 6.55 4.06 1.60
CA ALA A 26 5.56 4.13 0.53
C ALA A 26 4.50 3.02 0.64
N LYS A 27 4.90 1.79 0.99
CA LYS A 27 3.96 0.68 1.26
C LYS A 27 3.02 0.96 2.45
N ILE A 28 3.55 1.56 3.53
CA ILE A 28 2.75 1.92 4.70
C ILE A 28 1.73 2.99 4.32
N ILE A 29 2.17 4.10 3.73
CA ILE A 29 1.26 5.17 3.31
C ILE A 29 0.19 4.63 2.36
N ALA A 30 0.59 3.79 1.40
CA ALA A 30 -0.34 3.25 0.41
C ALA A 30 -1.42 2.40 1.08
N TRP A 31 -1.03 1.51 1.99
CA TRP A 31 -2.01 0.72 2.73
C TRP A 31 -2.92 1.59 3.59
N GLU A 32 -2.39 2.60 4.26
CA GLU A 32 -3.18 3.54 5.06
C GLU A 32 -4.22 4.30 4.23
N CYS A 33 -3.87 4.71 3.00
CA CYS A 33 -4.78 5.35 2.06
C CYS A 33 -5.90 4.42 1.54
N LEU A 34 -5.72 3.10 1.62
CA LEU A 34 -6.65 2.11 1.06
C LEU A 34 -7.41 1.32 2.13
N LYS A 35 -6.91 1.17 3.35
CA LYS A 35 -7.40 0.13 4.30
C LYS A 35 -8.85 0.26 4.74
N GLU A 36 -9.44 1.45 4.65
CA GLU A 36 -10.83 1.70 5.09
C GLU A 36 -11.85 1.35 4.02
N THR A 37 -11.58 1.72 2.76
CA THR A 37 -12.54 1.60 1.64
C THR A 37 -12.08 0.62 0.57
N PHE A 38 -10.85 0.11 0.68
CA PHE A 38 -10.14 -0.68 -0.34
C PHE A 38 -10.00 0.05 -1.68
N ARG A 39 -9.94 1.39 -1.63
CA ARG A 39 -9.77 2.27 -2.79
C ARG A 39 -8.73 3.35 -2.51
N PRO A 40 -8.00 3.82 -3.52
CA PRO A 40 -7.11 4.96 -3.38
C PRO A 40 -7.85 6.19 -2.85
N GLY A 41 -7.46 6.63 -1.66
CA GLY A 41 -8.09 7.77 -0.98
C GLY A 41 -7.10 8.56 -0.13
N ASP A 42 -7.67 9.43 0.70
CA ASP A 42 -6.91 10.21 1.67
C ASP A 42 -6.76 9.44 2.98
N ALA A 43 -5.57 9.46 3.57
CA ALA A 43 -5.32 8.97 4.92
C ALA A 43 -4.89 10.12 5.84
N LYS A 44 -5.23 10.04 7.13
CA LYS A 44 -4.79 11.04 8.12
C LYS A 44 -3.28 10.96 8.32
N ARG A 45 -2.62 12.12 8.27
CA ARG A 45 -1.17 12.26 8.46
C ARG A 45 -0.73 11.67 9.81
N ASP A 46 -1.47 11.96 10.88
CA ASP A 46 -1.16 11.46 12.23
C ASP A 46 -1.15 9.92 12.30
N VAL A 47 -2.10 9.26 11.62
CA VAL A 47 -2.17 7.80 11.60
C VAL A 47 -0.96 7.22 10.87
N ILE A 48 -0.56 7.84 9.76
CA ILE A 48 0.64 7.44 9.03
C ILE A 48 1.90 7.65 9.88
N LEU A 49 2.02 8.78 10.58
CA LEU A 49 3.15 9.05 11.48
C LEU A 49 3.26 8.04 12.61
N GLU A 50 2.12 7.63 13.19
CA GLU A 50 2.07 6.58 14.21
C GLU A 50 2.56 5.22 13.67
N GLU A 51 2.21 4.87 12.44
CA GLU A 51 2.71 3.64 11.78
C GLU A 51 4.20 3.74 11.42
N LEU A 52 4.72 4.96 11.19
CA LEU A 52 6.12 5.22 10.87
C LEU A 52 6.99 5.51 12.10
N LYS A 53 6.47 5.42 13.33
CA LYS A 53 7.21 5.76 14.56
C LYS A 53 8.50 4.98 14.79
N SER A 54 8.67 3.83 14.13
CA SER A 54 9.91 3.04 14.18
C SER A 54 11.00 3.53 13.23
N GLU A 55 10.65 4.41 12.28
CA GLU A 55 11.60 5.01 11.34
C GLU A 55 12.26 6.25 11.96
N THR A 56 13.51 6.50 11.58
CA THR A 56 14.21 7.73 11.98
C THR A 56 13.59 8.92 11.25
N ASN A 57 13.15 9.93 11.99
CA ASN A 57 12.56 11.18 11.48
C ASN A 57 11.39 10.97 10.49
N PRO A 58 10.25 10.39 10.93
CA PRO A 58 9.14 10.06 10.03
C PRO A 58 8.57 11.29 9.30
N GLU A 59 8.61 12.48 9.91
CA GLU A 59 8.20 13.73 9.27
C GLU A 59 9.08 14.11 8.07
N GLU A 60 10.41 13.96 8.19
CA GLU A 60 11.34 14.24 7.10
C GLU A 60 11.15 13.24 5.95
N LEU A 61 10.84 11.98 6.28
CA LEU A 61 10.53 10.95 5.27
C LEU A 61 9.25 11.30 4.49
N LEU A 62 8.21 11.79 5.16
CA LEU A 62 7.00 12.25 4.48
C LEU A 62 7.27 13.47 3.61
N ASP A 63 8.01 14.46 4.11
CA ASP A 63 8.39 15.65 3.33
C ASP A 63 9.21 15.27 2.09
N TYR A 64 10.11 14.28 2.22
CA TYR A 64 10.88 13.74 1.12
C TYR A 64 10.00 13.04 0.07
N CYS A 65 9.08 12.17 0.50
CA CYS A 65 8.13 11.50 -0.39
C CYS A 65 7.22 12.50 -1.13
N GLU A 66 6.85 13.60 -0.49
CA GLU A 66 5.99 14.63 -1.07
C GLU A 66 6.76 15.56 -2.02
N ARG A 67 7.86 16.16 -1.57
CA ARG A 67 8.52 17.27 -2.26
C ARG A 67 9.58 16.82 -3.25
N VAL A 68 10.30 15.75 -2.90
CA VAL A 68 11.39 15.22 -3.73
C VAL A 68 10.86 14.17 -4.68
N LEU A 69 10.24 13.11 -4.15
CA LEU A 69 9.77 11.98 -4.97
C LEU A 69 8.42 12.22 -5.64
N ARG A 70 7.64 13.19 -5.15
CA ARG A 70 6.28 13.51 -5.64
C ARG A 70 5.36 12.28 -5.67
N LEU A 71 5.55 11.37 -4.71
CA LEU A 71 4.74 10.16 -4.58
C LEU A 71 3.39 10.43 -3.92
N ILE A 72 3.37 11.44 -3.06
CA ILE A 72 2.22 11.81 -2.24
C ILE A 72 2.01 13.32 -2.31
N TYR A 73 0.83 13.77 -1.94
CA TYR A 73 0.51 15.17 -1.73
C TYR A 73 -0.38 15.33 -0.51
N THR A 74 -0.21 16.45 0.17
CA THR A 74 -1.02 16.83 1.32
C THR A 74 -2.36 17.41 0.87
N THR A 75 -3.45 16.85 1.40
CA THR A 75 -4.84 17.23 1.16
C THR A 75 -5.51 17.67 2.46
N GLY A 76 -6.77 18.11 2.37
CA GLY A 76 -7.54 18.61 3.51
C GLY A 76 -7.34 20.10 3.78
N VAL A 77 -8.37 20.74 4.34
CA VAL A 77 -8.35 22.18 4.67
C VAL A 77 -7.28 22.49 5.72
N GLU A 78 -7.07 21.57 6.65
CA GLU A 78 -6.06 21.67 7.72
C GLU A 78 -4.70 21.11 7.30
N LYS A 79 -4.56 20.62 6.06
CA LYS A 79 -3.36 19.91 5.58
C LYS A 79 -3.02 18.69 6.44
N ASP A 80 -4.06 18.01 6.91
CA ASP A 80 -4.02 16.89 7.85
C ASP A 80 -4.10 15.51 7.16
N ARG A 81 -4.18 15.49 5.82
CA ARG A 81 -4.37 14.27 5.05
C ARG A 81 -3.34 14.10 3.95
N LEU A 82 -3.05 12.85 3.61
CA LEU A 82 -2.10 12.46 2.58
C LEU A 82 -2.79 11.55 1.56
N ARG A 83 -2.46 11.76 0.28
CA ARG A 83 -2.91 10.91 -0.82
C ARG A 83 -1.79 10.63 -1.80
N PHE A 84 -1.83 9.46 -2.43
CA PHE A 84 -0.91 9.09 -3.48
C PHE A 84 -1.15 9.86 -4.79
N ALA A 85 -0.06 10.22 -5.46
CA ALA A 85 -0.06 10.84 -6.79
C ALA A 85 -0.66 9.94 -7.88
N LEU A 86 -0.43 8.63 -7.77
CA LEU A 86 -0.84 7.64 -8.77
C LEU A 86 -1.62 6.52 -8.08
N ASP A 87 -2.93 6.47 -8.37
CA ASP A 87 -3.84 5.46 -7.81
C ASP A 87 -3.36 4.01 -8.08
N PRO A 88 -2.93 3.61 -9.31
CA PRO A 88 -2.44 2.24 -9.55
C PRO A 88 -1.15 1.89 -8.79
N LEU A 89 -0.29 2.89 -8.53
CA LEU A 89 0.91 2.69 -7.73
C LEU A 89 0.55 2.47 -6.26
N ALA A 90 -0.42 3.24 -5.75
CA ALA A 90 -0.94 3.07 -4.38
C ALA A 90 -1.51 1.67 -4.19
N GLU A 91 -2.35 1.20 -5.12
CA GLU A 91 -2.95 -0.14 -5.06
C GLU A 91 -1.89 -1.25 -5.01
N TYR A 92 -0.89 -1.17 -5.90
CA TYR A 92 0.18 -2.16 -5.92
C TYR A 92 1.05 -2.14 -4.66
N LEU A 93 1.40 -0.94 -4.14
CA LEU A 93 2.19 -0.82 -2.92
C LEU A 93 1.42 -1.27 -1.69
N ALA A 94 0.11 -0.99 -1.62
CA ALA A 94 -0.78 -1.52 -0.59
C ALA A 94 -0.89 -3.05 -0.66
N GLY A 95 -0.98 -3.62 -1.87
CA GLY A 95 -0.95 -5.07 -2.08
C GLY A 95 0.35 -5.71 -1.60
N LEU A 96 1.51 -5.11 -1.91
CA LEU A 96 2.80 -5.56 -1.37
C LEU A 96 2.84 -5.46 0.15
N ARG A 97 2.30 -4.38 0.74
CA ARG A 97 2.23 -4.23 2.19
C ARG A 97 1.43 -5.35 2.82
N LEU A 98 0.27 -5.69 2.26
CA LEU A 98 -0.60 -6.78 2.73
C LEU A 98 0.15 -8.12 2.74
N VAL A 99 0.84 -8.45 1.66
CA VAL A 99 1.63 -9.69 1.60
C VAL A 99 2.75 -9.68 2.63
N ASP A 100 3.43 -8.54 2.83
CA ASP A 100 4.49 -8.41 3.83
C ASP A 100 3.97 -8.60 5.28
N ILE A 101 2.77 -8.10 5.61
CA ILE A 101 2.22 -8.17 6.98
C ILE A 101 1.42 -9.45 7.26
N TYR A 102 0.75 -10.03 6.26
CA TYR A 102 -0.05 -11.24 6.43
C TYR A 102 0.76 -12.49 6.15
N GLY A 103 1.67 -12.47 5.17
CA GLY A 103 2.41 -13.65 4.76
C GLY A 103 1.50 -14.87 4.53
N ALA A 104 1.93 -16.04 5.00
CA ALA A 104 1.13 -17.28 4.98
C ALA A 104 0.18 -17.41 6.19
N ASN A 105 -0.36 -16.31 6.73
CA ASN A 105 -1.28 -16.33 7.87
C ASN A 105 -2.74 -16.36 7.41
N LYS A 106 -3.34 -17.55 7.43
CA LYS A 106 -4.74 -17.74 7.05
C LYS A 106 -5.72 -16.85 7.82
N VAL A 107 -5.52 -16.63 9.11
CA VAL A 107 -6.46 -15.86 9.96
C VAL A 107 -6.53 -14.40 9.50
N SER A 108 -5.37 -13.81 9.16
CA SER A 108 -5.31 -12.43 8.66
C SER A 108 -6.00 -12.30 7.31
N TRP A 109 -5.76 -13.24 6.40
CA TRP A 109 -6.40 -13.27 5.08
C TRP A 109 -7.92 -13.49 5.17
N ASP A 110 -8.38 -14.45 6.00
CA ASP A 110 -9.81 -14.67 6.26
C ASP A 110 -10.48 -13.42 6.82
N SER A 111 -9.83 -12.71 7.75
CA SER A 111 -10.36 -11.44 8.27
C SER A 111 -10.44 -10.36 7.20
N PHE A 112 -9.46 -10.28 6.31
CA PHE A 112 -9.45 -9.34 5.19
C PHE A 112 -10.59 -9.63 4.21
N PHE A 113 -10.76 -10.89 3.82
CA PHE A 113 -11.87 -11.31 2.96
C PHE A 113 -13.25 -11.01 3.56
N ARG A 114 -13.44 -11.23 4.87
CA ARG A 114 -14.70 -10.84 5.54
C ARG A 114 -14.94 -9.33 5.53
N LYS A 115 -13.89 -8.52 5.66
CA LYS A 115 -14.01 -7.05 5.56
C LYS A 115 -14.40 -6.63 4.15
N LEU A 116 -13.82 -7.25 3.12
CA LEU A 116 -14.21 -7.02 1.73
C LEU A 116 -15.68 -7.41 1.48
N ASP A 117 -16.12 -8.55 2.00
CA ASP A 117 -17.51 -9.01 1.83
C ASP A 117 -18.51 -8.09 2.55
N GLY A 118 -18.10 -7.48 3.68
CA GLY A 118 -18.91 -6.54 4.45
C GLY A 118 -18.89 -5.10 3.94
N ALA A 119 -17.85 -4.70 3.20
CA ALA A 119 -17.75 -3.41 2.54
C ALA A 119 -18.67 -3.40 1.31
N CYS A 120 -19.96 -3.18 1.56
CA CYS A 120 -21.08 -3.31 0.63
C CYS A 120 -21.15 -2.22 -0.46
N GLU A 121 -20.00 -1.76 -0.99
CA GLU A 121 -19.94 -0.89 -2.15
C GLU A 121 -19.55 -1.70 -3.40
N SER A 122 -19.91 -1.23 -4.59
CA SER A 122 -19.91 -2.08 -5.79
C SER A 122 -18.56 -2.78 -6.03
N LYS A 123 -18.62 -4.09 -6.28
CA LYS A 123 -17.46 -4.96 -6.58
C LYS A 123 -16.54 -4.38 -7.66
N GLU A 124 -17.11 -3.62 -8.59
CA GLU A 124 -16.39 -2.97 -9.67
C GLU A 124 -15.36 -1.95 -9.17
N GLN A 125 -15.62 -1.26 -8.07
CA GLN A 125 -14.79 -0.14 -7.62
C GLN A 125 -13.62 -0.55 -6.71
N THR A 126 -13.58 -1.82 -6.26
CA THR A 126 -12.43 -2.38 -5.51
C THR A 126 -11.62 -3.35 -6.37
N ARG A 127 -12.03 -3.54 -7.62
CA ARG A 127 -11.50 -4.58 -8.50
C ARG A 127 -10.02 -4.35 -8.80
N GLU A 128 -9.64 -3.12 -9.12
CA GLU A 128 -8.27 -2.75 -9.47
C GLU A 128 -7.30 -3.07 -8.33
N PHE A 129 -7.69 -2.72 -7.09
CA PHE A 129 -6.93 -3.09 -5.90
C PHE A 129 -6.81 -4.61 -5.72
N LEU A 130 -7.89 -5.37 -5.90
CA LEU A 130 -7.85 -6.83 -5.74
C LEU A 130 -6.97 -7.50 -6.82
N ASP A 131 -6.99 -6.99 -8.05
CA ASP A 131 -6.09 -7.42 -9.12
C ASP A 131 -4.62 -7.14 -8.73
N ALA A 132 -4.33 -5.95 -8.17
CA ALA A 132 -3.00 -5.62 -7.68
C ALA A 132 -2.54 -6.51 -6.52
N VAL A 133 -3.43 -6.85 -5.57
CA VAL A 133 -3.15 -7.79 -4.47
C VAL A 133 -2.85 -9.18 -5.02
N ARG A 134 -3.64 -9.67 -5.99
CA ARG A 134 -3.40 -10.96 -6.64
C ARG A 134 -2.00 -10.99 -7.27
N ASP A 135 -1.64 -9.97 -8.03
CA ASP A 135 -0.34 -9.89 -8.69
C ASP A 135 0.80 -9.85 -7.67
N CYS A 136 0.63 -9.15 -6.54
CA CYS A 136 1.59 -9.14 -5.44
C CYS A 136 1.74 -10.54 -4.80
N CYS A 137 0.63 -11.23 -4.54
CA CYS A 137 0.63 -12.60 -4.02
C CYS A 137 1.37 -13.56 -4.94
N LEU A 138 1.16 -13.46 -6.26
CA LEU A 138 1.83 -14.29 -7.26
C LEU A 138 3.37 -14.12 -7.25
N VAL A 139 3.84 -12.90 -6.98
CA VAL A 139 5.27 -12.56 -6.96
C VAL A 139 5.95 -12.84 -5.62
N LYS A 140 5.25 -12.66 -4.49
CA LYS A 140 5.87 -12.61 -3.15
C LYS A 140 5.53 -13.76 -2.21
N LEU A 141 4.44 -14.49 -2.43
CA LEU A 141 4.14 -15.67 -1.61
C LEU A 141 4.91 -16.89 -2.14
N ASP A 142 5.83 -17.39 -1.32
CA ASP A 142 6.64 -18.56 -1.67
C ASP A 142 5.87 -19.88 -1.53
N ASP A 143 4.95 -19.96 -0.56
CA ASP A 143 4.10 -21.14 -0.35
C ASP A 143 3.06 -21.24 -1.48
N LYS A 144 3.29 -22.14 -2.42
CA LYS A 144 2.40 -22.36 -3.57
C LYS A 144 1.00 -22.82 -3.19
N GLY A 145 0.87 -23.60 -2.12
CA GLY A 145 -0.45 -24.05 -1.64
C GLY A 145 -1.25 -22.89 -1.08
N PHE A 146 -0.59 -22.07 -0.25
CA PHE A 146 -1.22 -20.88 0.33
C PHE A 146 -1.49 -19.79 -0.70
N GLN A 147 -0.56 -19.57 -1.63
CA GLN A 147 -0.73 -18.68 -2.79
C GLN A 147 -1.98 -19.06 -3.59
N SER A 148 -2.15 -20.35 -3.90
CA SER A 148 -3.33 -20.84 -4.65
C SER A 148 -4.64 -20.57 -3.89
N TYR A 149 -4.65 -20.76 -2.57
CA TYR A 149 -5.80 -20.45 -1.73
C TYR A 149 -6.16 -18.96 -1.74
N VAL A 150 -5.18 -18.07 -1.54
CA VAL A 150 -5.42 -16.62 -1.53
C VAL A 150 -5.89 -16.14 -2.91
N VAL A 151 -5.26 -16.60 -3.99
CA VAL A 151 -5.66 -16.25 -5.36
C VAL A 151 -7.09 -16.71 -5.66
N ALA A 152 -7.46 -17.94 -5.30
CA ALA A 152 -8.82 -18.44 -5.51
C ALA A 152 -9.88 -17.64 -4.73
N GLU A 153 -9.57 -17.17 -3.52
CA GLU A 153 -10.49 -16.32 -2.74
C GLU A 153 -10.60 -14.90 -3.32
N LEU A 154 -9.52 -14.35 -3.89
CA LEU A 154 -9.56 -13.07 -4.59
C LEU A 154 -10.37 -13.17 -5.89
N GLU A 155 -10.19 -14.23 -6.67
CA GLU A 155 -10.90 -14.44 -7.93
C GLU A 155 -12.43 -14.52 -7.75
N LYS A 156 -12.91 -15.17 -6.68
CA LYS A 156 -14.35 -15.22 -6.34
C LYS A 156 -14.97 -13.84 -6.04
N ARG A 157 -14.14 -12.84 -5.76
CA ARG A 157 -14.57 -11.48 -5.41
C ARG A 157 -14.35 -10.50 -6.55
N ILE A 158 -13.38 -10.78 -7.42
CA ILE A 158 -13.14 -10.07 -8.68
C ILE A 158 -14.20 -10.41 -9.74
N PHE A 159 -14.59 -11.68 -9.83
CA PHE A 159 -15.59 -12.21 -10.78
C PHE A 159 -16.93 -12.53 -10.09
#